data_AF-A0A2Z6LWT8-F1
#
_entry.id   AF-A0A2Z6LWT8-F1
#
_cell.length_a   1.000
_cell.length_b   1.000
_cell.length_c   1.000
_cell.angle_alpha   90.00
_cell.angle_beta   90.00
_cell.angle_gamma   90.00
#
_symmetry.space_group_name_H-M   'P 1'
#
loop_
_entity.id
_entity.type
_entity.pdbx_description
1 polymer ?
#
loop_
_entity_poly.entity_id
_entity_poly.type
_entity_poly.pdbx_seq_one_letter_code
_entity_poly.pdbx_strand_id
1 'polypeptide(L)'
;MAKLLSLLLLLFIITITAEGTMSSYGVYEESNSIKLFVFGDSYADTGNSLNSSSYKPPYGMTFPGKPSGRFSDGRILTDYVASFLKIESPAPYSLKNSSDLKYGMNFAYGGTGVFNTLIDGPNMTTQIDTFEELIQQNLYTKTDLESSIALVSAAGNDYLKFVLVNGNNTKVSI
;
A
#
# COMPACT_ATOMS: atom_id res chain seq x y z
N MET A 1 23.40 -50.79 6.61
CA MET A 1 24.03 -49.59 7.19
C MET A 1 24.02 -48.39 6.26
N ALA A 2 24.56 -48.46 5.03
CA ALA A 2 24.67 -47.29 4.14
C ALA A 2 23.33 -46.57 3.82
N LYS A 3 22.23 -47.30 3.62
CA LYS A 3 20.90 -46.71 3.38
C LYS A 3 20.32 -45.96 4.59
N LEU A 4 20.61 -46.43 5.80
CA LEU A 4 20.16 -45.79 7.04
C LEU A 4 20.95 -44.48 7.28
N LEU A 5 22.25 -44.50 7.01
CA LEU A 5 23.12 -43.33 7.11
C LEU A 5 22.72 -42.25 6.10
N SER A 6 22.37 -42.63 4.87
CA SER A 6 21.89 -41.72 3.83
C SER A 6 20.54 -41.07 4.18
N LEU A 7 19.64 -41.81 4.85
CA LEU A 7 18.34 -41.29 5.28
C LEU A 7 18.49 -40.29 6.44
N LEU A 8 19.37 -40.58 7.39
CA LEU A 8 19.70 -39.68 8.50
C LEU A 8 20.35 -38.39 8.01
N LEU A 9 21.23 -38.46 7.02
CA LEU A 9 21.85 -37.28 6.41
C LEU A 9 20.81 -36.40 5.70
N LEU A 10 19.84 -37.01 5.01
CA LEU A 10 18.77 -36.30 4.31
C LEU A 10 17.85 -35.57 5.31
N LEU A 11 17.47 -36.25 6.41
CA LEU A 11 16.67 -35.65 7.48
C LEU A 11 17.39 -34.47 8.15
N PHE A 12 18.71 -34.59 8.35
CA PHE A 12 19.53 -33.53 8.94
C PHE A 12 19.64 -32.28 8.03
N ILE A 13 19.71 -32.48 6.71
CA ILE A 13 19.72 -31.37 5.73
C ILE A 13 18.37 -30.64 5.74
N ILE A 14 17.25 -31.37 5.83
CA ILE A 14 15.90 -30.78 5.87
C ILE A 14 15.73 -29.91 7.13
N THR A 15 16.19 -30.36 8.31
CA THR A 15 16.11 -29.56 9.55
C THR A 15 16.93 -28.28 9.46
N ILE A 16 18.16 -28.33 8.91
CA ILE A 16 18.99 -27.12 8.74
C ILE A 16 18.32 -26.13 7.78
N THR A 17 17.67 -26.60 6.71
CA THR A 17 16.95 -25.69 5.80
C THR A 17 15.70 -25.08 6.44
N ALA A 18 15.00 -25.81 7.32
CA ALA A 18 13.86 -25.28 8.04
C ALA A 18 14.28 -24.20 9.08
N GLU A 19 15.34 -24.44 9.85
CA GLU A 19 15.85 -23.44 10.80
C GLU A 19 16.50 -22.23 10.12
N GLY A 20 17.22 -22.45 9.00
CA GLY A 20 17.83 -21.38 8.20
C GLY A 20 16.82 -20.50 7.47
N THR A 21 15.62 -21.02 7.17
CA THR A 21 14.52 -20.22 6.58
C THR A 21 13.69 -19.50 7.64
N MET A 22 13.57 -20.04 8.86
CA MET A 22 12.87 -19.37 9.95
C MET A 22 13.65 -18.17 10.54
N SER A 23 14.98 -18.12 10.40
CA SER A 23 15.76 -16.95 10.84
C SER A 23 15.65 -15.73 9.90
N SER A 24 15.01 -15.87 8.72
CA SER A 24 14.74 -14.78 7.77
C SER A 24 13.36 -14.13 7.96
N TYR A 25 12.52 -14.68 8.81
CA TYR A 25 11.25 -14.08 9.20
C TYR A 25 11.31 -13.87 10.71
N GLY A 26 11.72 -12.67 11.13
CA GLY A 26 11.71 -12.29 12.53
C GLY A 26 10.33 -12.57 13.13
N VAL A 27 10.26 -13.58 13.99
CA VAL A 27 9.15 -13.76 14.92
C VAL A 27 9.30 -12.66 15.95
N TYR A 28 8.77 -11.48 15.61
CA TYR A 28 8.58 -10.40 16.56
C TYR A 28 7.36 -10.75 17.41
N GLU A 29 7.47 -10.58 18.73
CA GLU A 29 6.33 -10.70 19.63
C GLU A 29 5.13 -9.92 19.09
N GLU A 30 3.93 -10.45 19.37
CA GLU A 30 2.61 -9.92 19.03
C GLU A 30 2.35 -8.57 19.75
N SER A 31 3.18 -7.57 19.45
CA SER A 31 2.94 -6.17 19.71
C SER A 31 1.63 -5.81 19.02
N ASN A 32 0.73 -5.13 19.73
CA ASN A 32 -0.48 -4.49 19.20
C ASN A 32 -0.38 -4.24 17.68
N SER A 33 -1.21 -4.94 16.89
CA SER A 33 -1.07 -4.99 15.43
C SER A 33 -1.29 -3.62 14.80
N ILE A 34 -0.20 -2.86 14.67
CA ILE A 34 -0.14 -1.55 14.00
C ILE A 34 -0.85 -1.65 12.65
N LYS A 35 -1.70 -0.68 12.35
CA LYS A 35 -2.33 -0.54 11.03
C LYS A 35 -1.85 0.73 10.36
N LEU A 36 -1.84 0.68 9.04
CA LEU A 36 -1.50 1.78 8.18
C LEU A 36 -2.73 2.18 7.36
N PHE A 37 -3.22 3.39 7.60
CA PHE A 37 -4.28 4.00 6.81
C PHE A 37 -3.66 4.98 5.81
N VAL A 38 -3.92 4.78 4.52
CA VAL A 38 -3.23 5.52 3.47
C VAL A 38 -4.21 6.36 2.68
N PHE A 39 -3.90 7.64 2.51
CA PHE A 39 -4.68 8.62 1.76
C PHE A 39 -3.76 9.34 0.77
N GLY A 40 -4.31 9.74 -0.37
CA GLY A 40 -3.58 10.55 -1.31
C GLY A 40 -3.79 10.21 -2.77
N ASP A 41 -2.68 10.24 -3.50
CA ASP A 41 -2.61 10.16 -4.94
C ASP A 41 -1.80 8.96 -5.45
N SER A 42 -1.34 9.02 -6.70
CA SER A 42 -0.57 7.95 -7.35
C SER A 42 0.72 7.56 -6.63
N TYR A 43 1.30 8.42 -5.79
CA TYR A 43 2.51 8.10 -5.03
C TYR A 43 2.26 7.11 -3.89
N ALA A 44 0.99 6.95 -3.50
CA ALA A 44 0.56 6.07 -2.41
C ALA A 44 -0.47 5.02 -2.85
N ASP A 45 -1.11 5.17 -4.02
CA ASP A 45 -2.10 4.22 -4.55
C ASP A 45 -1.47 2.88 -4.94
N THR A 46 -1.97 1.79 -4.33
CA THR A 46 -1.53 0.42 -4.59
C THR A 46 -2.50 -0.38 -5.46
N GLY A 47 -3.59 0.23 -5.96
CA GLY A 47 -4.50 -0.41 -6.91
C GLY A 47 -5.95 0.08 -6.93
N ASN A 48 -6.30 1.21 -6.31
CA ASN A 48 -7.66 1.75 -6.34
C ASN A 48 -8.07 2.25 -7.74
N SER A 49 -7.13 2.79 -8.54
CA SER A 49 -7.41 3.23 -9.91
C SER A 49 -7.44 2.08 -10.94
N LEU A 50 -8.45 1.21 -10.88
CA LEU A 50 -8.57 -0.05 -11.66
C LEU A 50 -8.38 0.07 -13.19
N ASN A 51 -8.72 1.21 -13.78
CA ASN A 51 -8.65 1.42 -15.24
C ASN A 51 -7.44 2.26 -15.68
N SER A 52 -6.52 2.55 -14.77
CA SER A 52 -5.37 3.41 -15.07
C SER A 52 -4.23 2.65 -15.78
N SER A 53 -3.23 3.41 -16.25
CA SER A 53 -2.04 2.84 -16.89
C SER A 53 -1.20 1.97 -15.95
N SER A 54 -1.37 2.08 -14.63
CA SER A 54 -0.61 1.31 -13.63
C SER A 54 -0.90 -0.21 -13.63
N TYR A 55 -1.90 -0.63 -14.42
CA TYR A 55 -2.19 -2.04 -14.72
C TYR A 55 -1.59 -2.52 -16.05
N LYS A 56 -0.64 -1.76 -16.63
CA LYS A 56 0.09 -2.11 -17.86
C LYS A 56 1.60 -1.98 -17.65
N PRO A 57 2.45 -2.72 -18.39
CA PRO A 57 3.89 -2.47 -18.38
C PRO A 57 4.24 -1.01 -18.75
N PRO A 58 5.31 -0.43 -18.18
CA PRO A 58 6.34 -1.06 -17.36
C PRO A 58 6.01 -1.15 -15.85
N TYR A 59 4.80 -0.78 -15.42
CA TYR A 59 4.43 -0.77 -14.01
C TYR A 59 4.48 -2.17 -13.39
N GLY A 60 5.00 -2.23 -12.16
CA GLY A 60 5.12 -3.44 -11.36
C GLY A 60 6.13 -4.48 -11.84
N MET A 61 6.92 -4.23 -12.88
CA MET A 61 7.88 -5.21 -13.44
C MET A 61 9.02 -5.56 -12.47
N THR A 62 9.52 -4.61 -11.67
CA THR A 62 10.53 -4.83 -10.63
C THR A 62 9.88 -5.42 -9.36
N PHE A 63 8.71 -4.92 -8.98
CA PHE A 63 7.90 -5.46 -7.89
C PHE A 63 6.42 -5.15 -8.15
N PRO A 64 5.50 -6.13 -8.10
CA PRO A 64 5.68 -7.53 -7.70
C PRO A 64 6.08 -8.49 -8.84
N GLY A 65 6.62 -7.98 -9.97
CA GLY A 65 6.92 -8.77 -11.17
C GLY A 65 5.80 -8.79 -12.22
N LYS A 66 4.74 -8.00 -12.01
CA LYS A 66 3.60 -7.80 -12.91
C LYS A 66 2.89 -6.49 -12.57
N PRO A 67 2.14 -5.89 -13.51
CA PRO A 67 1.31 -4.73 -13.20
C PRO A 67 0.34 -5.04 -12.06
N SER A 68 0.28 -4.13 -11.08
CA SER A 68 -0.48 -4.32 -9.84
C SER A 68 -1.31 -3.10 -9.44
N GLY A 69 -1.37 -2.06 -10.27
CA GLY A 69 -2.03 -0.80 -9.91
C GLY A 69 -1.14 0.25 -9.23
N ARG A 70 0.12 -0.09 -8.91
CA ARG A 70 1.13 0.88 -8.41
C ARG A 70 1.66 1.73 -9.56
N PHE A 71 1.72 3.05 -9.38
CA PHE A 71 2.28 3.99 -10.36
C PHE A 71 3.82 4.03 -10.34
N SER A 72 4.45 2.86 -10.19
CA SER A 72 5.90 2.66 -10.28
C SER A 72 6.23 1.29 -10.91
N ASP A 73 7.43 1.12 -11.43
CA ASP A 73 7.93 -0.20 -11.85
C ASP A 73 8.12 -1.14 -10.65
N GLY A 74 8.21 -0.60 -9.44
CA GLY A 74 8.38 -1.34 -8.20
C GLY A 74 7.55 -0.78 -7.04
N ARG A 75 8.15 -0.83 -5.85
CA ARG A 75 7.54 -0.35 -4.60
C ARG A 75 7.32 1.17 -4.63
N ILE A 76 6.24 1.61 -4.00
CA ILE A 76 5.90 3.02 -3.79
C ILE A 76 5.93 3.38 -2.30
N LEU A 77 5.65 4.64 -1.95
CA LEU A 77 5.78 5.15 -0.57
C LEU A 77 5.04 4.27 0.45
N THR A 78 3.82 3.85 0.13
CA THR A 78 3.01 2.93 0.95
C THR A 78 3.75 1.64 1.30
N ASP A 79 4.45 1.04 0.34
CA ASP A 79 5.17 -0.22 0.56
C ASP A 79 6.39 -0.04 1.46
N TYR A 80 7.09 1.10 1.33
CA TYR A 80 8.24 1.41 2.18
C TYR A 80 7.82 1.70 3.61
N VAL A 81 6.73 2.45 3.81
CA VAL A 81 6.18 2.72 5.15
C VAL A 81 5.67 1.42 5.78
N ALA A 82 4.92 0.60 5.06
CA ALA A 82 4.48 -0.71 5.55
C ALA A 82 5.68 -1.60 5.95
N SER A 83 6.72 -1.64 5.12
CA SER A 83 7.96 -2.38 5.42
C SER A 83 8.66 -1.85 6.67
N PHE A 84 8.69 -0.53 6.90
CA PHE A 84 9.27 0.05 8.10
C PHE A 84 8.49 -0.33 9.36
N LEU A 85 7.17 -0.40 9.24
CA LEU A 85 6.26 -0.85 10.30
C LEU A 85 6.21 -2.38 10.46
N LYS A 86 6.97 -3.12 9.63
CA LYS A 86 7.02 -4.59 9.61
C LYS A 86 5.65 -5.25 9.38
N ILE A 87 4.81 -4.61 8.57
CA ILE A 87 3.52 -5.13 8.12
C ILE A 87 3.50 -5.27 6.60
N GLU A 88 2.53 -6.03 6.07
CA GLU A 88 2.29 -6.03 4.62
C GLU A 88 1.63 -4.71 4.21
N SER A 89 1.78 -4.35 2.94
CA SER A 89 1.11 -3.17 2.39
C SER A 89 -0.41 -3.32 2.53
N PRO A 90 -1.11 -2.32 3.09
CA PRO A 90 -2.55 -2.39 3.26
C PRO A 90 -3.26 -2.54 1.91
N ALA A 91 -4.34 -3.32 1.89
CA ALA A 91 -5.12 -3.55 0.67
C ALA A 91 -5.73 -2.23 0.15
N PRO A 92 -5.79 -2.03 -1.18
CA PRO A 92 -6.54 -0.91 -1.73
C PRO A 92 -8.04 -1.13 -1.52
N TYR A 93 -8.73 -0.09 -1.06
CA TYR A 93 -10.16 -0.08 -0.74
C TYR A 93 -11.06 -0.63 -1.87
N SER A 94 -10.72 -0.37 -3.13
CA SER A 94 -11.45 -0.86 -4.31
C SER A 94 -11.32 -2.37 -4.54
N LEU A 95 -10.32 -3.02 -3.95
CA LEU A 95 -10.08 -4.46 -4.06
C LEU A 95 -10.26 -5.20 -2.72
N LYS A 96 -10.82 -4.52 -1.70
CA LYS A 96 -10.95 -5.09 -0.36
C LYS A 96 -11.87 -6.31 -0.33
N ASN A 97 -11.48 -7.28 0.49
CA ASN A 97 -12.25 -8.44 0.91
C ASN A 97 -12.43 -8.41 2.45
N SER A 98 -13.26 -9.31 2.97
CA SER A 98 -13.56 -9.38 4.42
C SER A 98 -12.33 -9.66 5.30
N SER A 99 -11.23 -10.16 4.73
CA SER A 99 -9.97 -10.47 5.41
C SER A 99 -9.01 -9.28 5.54
N ASP A 100 -9.26 -8.17 4.84
CA ASP A 100 -8.20 -7.21 4.52
C ASP A 100 -7.98 -6.12 5.58
N LEU A 101 -8.58 -6.27 6.76
CA LEU A 101 -8.54 -5.28 7.85
C LEU A 101 -7.26 -5.37 8.70
N LYS A 102 -6.47 -6.45 8.55
CA LYS A 102 -5.34 -6.76 9.45
C LYS A 102 -4.29 -5.65 9.51
N TYR A 103 -3.95 -5.07 8.37
CA TYR A 103 -2.85 -4.11 8.22
C TYR A 103 -3.32 -2.67 7.96
N GLY A 104 -4.62 -2.41 8.08
CA GLY A 104 -5.24 -1.14 7.72
C GLY A 104 -5.80 -1.16 6.30
N MET A 105 -5.89 0.00 5.67
CA MET A 105 -6.54 0.16 4.36
C MET A 105 -5.91 1.30 3.58
N ASN A 106 -5.81 1.13 2.25
CA ASN A 106 -5.35 2.17 1.36
C ASN A 106 -6.51 2.78 0.57
N PHE A 107 -6.77 4.06 0.81
CA PHE A 107 -7.78 4.89 0.14
C PHE A 107 -7.20 5.82 -0.93
N ALA A 108 -5.86 5.89 -1.05
CA ALA A 108 -5.20 6.74 -2.04
C ALA A 108 -5.61 6.35 -3.47
N TYR A 109 -5.77 7.33 -4.34
CA TYR A 109 -6.28 7.12 -5.70
C TYR A 109 -5.43 7.86 -6.73
N GLY A 110 -4.96 7.16 -7.76
CA GLY A 110 -4.15 7.73 -8.82
C GLY A 110 -4.73 9.01 -9.44
N GLY A 111 -3.97 10.09 -9.35
CA GLY A 111 -4.26 11.37 -10.00
C GLY A 111 -5.25 12.29 -9.27
N THR A 112 -5.79 11.89 -8.12
CA THR A 112 -6.61 12.77 -7.27
C THR A 112 -5.73 13.70 -6.42
N GLY A 113 -6.36 14.66 -5.75
CA GLY A 113 -5.68 15.66 -4.92
C GLY A 113 -6.52 16.02 -3.71
N VAL A 114 -6.16 17.12 -3.04
CA VAL A 114 -6.99 17.69 -1.98
C VAL A 114 -8.33 18.15 -2.56
N PHE A 115 -8.29 18.77 -3.74
CA PHE A 115 -9.46 19.21 -4.50
C PHE A 115 -9.73 18.30 -5.70
N ASN A 116 -10.79 18.63 -6.45
CA ASN A 116 -11.10 17.97 -7.72
C ASN A 116 -10.03 18.31 -8.77
N THR A 117 -9.39 17.28 -9.32
CA THR A 117 -8.26 17.43 -10.25
C THR A 117 -8.71 17.26 -11.71
N LEU A 118 -7.82 16.78 -12.58
CA LEU A 118 -8.16 16.36 -13.94
C LEU A 118 -8.72 14.94 -14.00
N ILE A 119 -8.53 14.16 -12.93
CA ILE A 119 -9.08 12.81 -12.81
C ILE A 119 -10.39 12.90 -12.05
N ASP A 120 -11.42 12.29 -12.61
CA ASP A 120 -12.72 12.10 -11.96
C ASP A 120 -12.65 10.89 -11.04
N GLY A 121 -12.25 11.13 -9.79
CA GLY A 121 -12.01 10.13 -8.76
C GLY A 121 -12.18 10.72 -7.35
N PRO A 122 -12.07 9.89 -6.30
CA PRO A 122 -12.28 10.33 -4.92
C PRO A 122 -11.18 11.31 -4.48
N ASN A 123 -11.55 12.59 -4.33
CA ASN A 123 -10.67 13.59 -3.72
C ASN A 123 -10.39 13.26 -2.24
N MET A 124 -9.48 14.00 -1.61
CA MET A 124 -9.06 13.72 -0.23
C MET A 124 -10.23 13.68 0.76
N THR A 125 -11.24 14.55 0.62
CA THR A 125 -12.44 14.51 1.47
C THR A 125 -13.17 13.18 1.30
N THR A 126 -13.44 12.74 0.07
CA THR A 126 -14.10 11.45 -0.17
C THR A 126 -13.30 10.26 0.36
N GLN A 127 -11.97 10.30 0.27
CA GLN A 127 -11.10 9.25 0.83
C GLN A 127 -11.21 9.18 2.36
N ILE A 128 -11.25 10.34 3.04
CA ILE A 128 -11.43 10.43 4.50
C ILE A 128 -12.84 9.98 4.89
N ASP A 129 -13.89 10.45 4.19
CA ASP A 129 -15.28 10.05 4.44
C ASP A 129 -15.42 8.52 4.37
N THR A 130 -14.79 7.89 3.37
CA THR A 130 -14.78 6.43 3.22
C THR A 130 -14.14 5.74 4.43
N PHE A 131 -13.07 6.30 4.98
CA PHE A 131 -12.45 5.77 6.20
C PHE A 131 -13.36 5.93 7.42
N GLU A 132 -14.01 7.09 7.57
CA GLU A 132 -14.97 7.34 8.64
C GLU A 132 -16.15 6.37 8.58
N GLU A 133 -16.64 6.02 7.39
CA GLU A 133 -17.67 4.99 7.20
C GLU A 133 -17.22 3.62 7.77
N LEU A 134 -15.95 3.23 7.58
CA LEU A 134 -15.44 1.96 8.15
C LEU A 134 -15.34 2.00 9.67
N ILE A 135 -15.04 3.16 10.26
CA ILE A 135 -15.08 3.36 11.71
C ILE A 135 -16.51 3.23 12.22
N GLN A 136 -17.47 3.88 11.56
CA GLN A 136 -18.89 3.82 11.93
C GLN A 136 -19.46 2.39 11.84
N GLN A 137 -18.95 1.60 10.90
CA GLN A 137 -19.27 0.17 10.76
C GLN A 137 -18.58 -0.72 11.81
N ASN A 138 -17.78 -0.15 12.71
CA ASN A 138 -17.00 -0.86 13.74
C ASN A 138 -16.01 -1.89 13.15
N LEU A 139 -15.50 -1.63 11.94
CA LEU A 139 -14.48 -2.50 11.32
C LEU A 139 -13.09 -2.31 11.95
N TYR A 140 -12.89 -1.19 12.63
CA TYR A 140 -11.68 -0.90 13.40
C TYR A 140 -12.07 -0.49 14.82
N THR A 141 -11.44 -1.12 15.81
CA THR A 141 -11.65 -0.82 17.23
C THR A 141 -10.96 0.48 17.62
N LYS A 142 -11.31 1.03 18.79
CA LYS A 142 -10.61 2.20 19.34
C LYS A 142 -9.10 1.94 19.50
N THR A 143 -8.72 0.75 19.97
CA THR A 143 -7.31 0.36 20.12
C THR A 143 -6.58 0.26 18.79
N ASP A 144 -7.27 -0.21 17.73
CA ASP A 144 -6.72 -0.16 16.38
C ASP A 144 -6.37 1.28 16.02
N LEU A 145 -7.32 2.21 16.14
CA LEU A 145 -7.12 3.61 15.78
C LEU A 145 -6.01 4.29 16.60
N GLU A 146 -5.96 4.06 17.91
CA GLU A 146 -4.97 4.67 18.81
C GLU A 146 -3.52 4.18 18.59
N SER A 147 -3.36 2.99 18.00
CA SER A 147 -2.04 2.40 17.70
C SER A 147 -1.64 2.50 16.22
N SER A 148 -2.49 3.11 15.39
CA SER A 148 -2.31 3.18 13.95
C SER A 148 -1.54 4.41 13.49
N ILE A 149 -1.08 4.36 12.24
CA ILE A 149 -0.46 5.48 11.53
C ILE A 149 -1.30 5.83 10.31
N ALA A 150 -1.49 7.13 10.08
CA ALA A 150 -2.05 7.65 8.84
C ALA A 150 -0.92 8.18 7.94
N LEU A 151 -0.83 7.69 6.71
CA LEU A 151 0.02 8.22 5.66
C LEU A 151 -0.81 9.08 4.72
N VAL A 152 -0.45 10.34 4.55
CA VAL A 152 -1.13 11.28 3.64
C VAL A 152 -0.14 11.74 2.57
N SER A 153 -0.45 11.47 1.30
CA SER A 153 0.30 11.94 0.14
C SER A 153 -0.53 12.94 -0.66
N ALA A 154 -0.07 14.18 -0.79
CA ALA A 154 -0.67 15.15 -1.70
C ALA A 154 0.46 15.88 -2.42
N ALA A 155 0.62 15.60 -3.71
CA ALA A 155 1.73 16.14 -4.49
C ALA A 155 1.23 17.15 -5.54
N GLY A 156 1.31 16.79 -6.83
CA GLY A 156 1.26 17.75 -7.92
C GLY A 156 -0.11 17.95 -8.56
N ASN A 157 -1.13 17.14 -8.26
CA ASN A 157 -2.35 17.11 -9.07
C ASN A 157 -3.20 18.38 -8.94
N ASP A 158 -3.29 18.96 -7.73
CA ASP A 158 -3.94 20.24 -7.49
C ASP A 158 -3.24 21.38 -8.24
N TYR A 159 -1.91 21.43 -8.16
CA TYR A 159 -1.10 22.43 -8.86
C TYR A 159 -1.19 22.29 -10.38
N LEU A 160 -1.15 21.06 -10.89
CA LEU A 160 -1.29 20.78 -12.32
C LEU A 160 -2.65 21.26 -12.84
N LYS A 161 -3.73 20.96 -12.11
CA LYS A 161 -5.08 21.45 -12.42
C LYS A 161 -5.11 22.98 -12.43
N PHE A 162 -4.54 23.62 -11.41
CA PHE A 162 -4.48 25.08 -11.34
C PHE A 162 -3.72 25.68 -12.53
N VAL A 163 -2.53 25.17 -12.86
CA VAL A 163 -1.74 25.67 -13.99
C VAL A 163 -2.47 25.51 -15.32
N LEU A 164 -3.13 24.38 -15.55
CA LEU A 164 -3.80 24.11 -16.83
C LEU A 164 -5.13 24.87 -16.99
N VAL A 165 -5.84 25.16 -15.90
CA VAL A 165 -7.12 25.88 -15.96
C VAL A 165 -6.94 27.40 -15.81
N ASN A 166 -6.02 27.83 -14.96
CA ASN A 166 -5.85 29.24 -14.57
C ASN A 166 -4.51 29.85 -15.02
N GLY A 167 -3.51 29.04 -15.38
CA GLY A 167 -2.15 29.49 -15.69
C GLY A 167 -2.02 30.29 -17.00
N ASN A 168 -3.02 30.30 -17.86
CA ASN A 168 -3.06 31.20 -19.02
C ASN A 168 -3.28 32.68 -18.64
N ASN A 169 -3.70 32.97 -17.40
CA ASN A 169 -3.95 34.34 -16.95
C ASN A 169 -2.79 34.96 -16.15
N THR A 170 -1.72 34.22 -15.90
CA THR A 170 -0.55 34.70 -15.16
C THR A 170 0.72 34.40 -15.97
N LYS A 171 1.20 35.40 -16.71
CA LYS A 171 2.59 35.42 -17.18
C LYS A 171 3.49 35.39 -15.95
N VAL A 172 3.98 34.21 -15.58
CA VAL A 172 5.09 34.08 -14.63
C VAL A 172 6.35 34.38 -15.42
N SER A 173 6.76 35.64 -15.39
CA SER A 173 8.11 36.04 -15.79
C SER A 173 9.06 35.52 -14.71
N ILE A 174 9.90 34.54 -15.05
CA ILE A 174 11.09 34.16 -14.29
C ILE A 174 12.21 35.18 -14.51
#